data_AF-A0A6P6HZN3-F1
#
_entry.id   AF-A0A6P6HZN3-F1
#
_cell.length_a   1.000
_cell.length_b   1.000
_cell.length_c   1.000
_cell.angle_alpha   90.00
_cell.angle_beta   90.00
_cell.angle_gamma   90.00
#
_symmetry.space_group_name_H-M   'P 1'
#
loop_
_entity.id
_entity.type
_entity.pdbx_description
1 polymer ?
#
loop_
_entity_poly.entity_id
_entity_poly.type
_entity_poly.pdbx_seq_one_letter_code
_entity_poly.pdbx_strand_id
1 'polypeptide(L)'
;MPTVDDILEQVGEFGWFQKQVFLTLCLLSAAFAPLYVGIVFLAFTPDHRCLSPGVAELSRRCGWSLAEELNYTAPGPGAAGEASPHQCRRYEVDWNQSALSCADPLAGLAANRSHLPLGPCRHGWVYETPGSSIVTEFNLVCDDSWKVDLFQSCVNVGFFLGSLGVGYIADRCVPESPRWLLSQKRNAQVMKIMGHIARKNGKLPLVDLKMLSLEEDVTEKLSPSFADLFRTPQLRKHTFILMYLWFTSSVLYQGLIMHVGATGANLYLDFLYSALVEFPAAFIILVTIDRCGLIRPMALSNLVAGAACFAMVFISHDLHWLNITVACIGRMGITIVFQTVCLVNAELYPTFVRNLGVMVCSSLCDLGGIITPFLVFRLMEVWRGSPLILIAKPKENTIYLQIQTTERAGT
;
A
#
# COMPACT_ATOMS: atom_id res chain seq x y z
N MET A 1 -30.91 -11.15 -33.69
CA MET A 1 -31.03 -11.66 -32.31
C MET A 1 -30.88 -10.45 -31.39
N PRO A 2 -31.75 -10.26 -30.38
CA PRO A 2 -31.56 -9.20 -29.41
C PRO A 2 -30.20 -9.39 -28.73
N THR A 3 -29.42 -8.32 -28.66
CA THR A 3 -28.13 -8.29 -27.99
C THR A 3 -28.35 -8.26 -26.47
N VAL A 4 -27.32 -8.62 -25.69
CA VAL A 4 -27.41 -8.53 -24.21
C VAL A 4 -27.75 -7.11 -23.78
N ASP A 5 -27.29 -6.12 -24.54
CA ASP A 5 -27.50 -4.70 -24.24
C ASP A 5 -28.99 -4.33 -24.39
N ASP A 6 -29.68 -4.85 -25.41
CA ASP A 6 -31.14 -4.68 -25.57
C ASP A 6 -31.93 -5.26 -24.37
N ILE A 7 -31.47 -6.39 -23.83
CA ILE A 7 -32.07 -7.04 -22.66
C ILE A 7 -31.77 -6.25 -21.37
N LEU A 8 -30.54 -5.72 -21.24
CA LEU A 8 -30.15 -4.89 -20.10
C LEU A 8 -30.92 -3.56 -20.08
N GLU A 9 -31.15 -2.95 -21.25
CA GLU A 9 -31.94 -1.74 -21.40
C GLU A 9 -33.40 -1.96 -20.94
N GLN A 10 -33.99 -3.11 -21.34
CA GLN A 10 -35.32 -3.52 -20.86
C GLN A 10 -35.37 -3.73 -19.34
N VAL A 11 -34.35 -4.35 -18.73
CA VAL A 11 -34.27 -4.58 -17.27
C VAL A 11 -33.90 -3.31 -16.47
N GLY A 12 -33.39 -2.29 -17.16
CA GLY A 12 -32.96 -0.99 -16.61
C GLY A 12 -31.48 -1.00 -16.25
N GLU A 13 -30.70 -0.13 -16.91
CA GLU A 13 -29.24 -0.10 -16.85
C GLU A 13 -28.68 0.10 -15.42
N PHE A 14 -29.27 1.00 -14.63
CA PHE A 14 -28.85 1.28 -13.25
C PHE A 14 -30.04 1.36 -12.27
N GLY A 15 -30.79 0.25 -12.17
CA GLY A 15 -31.95 0.10 -11.29
C GLY A 15 -31.61 -0.02 -9.80
N TRP A 16 -32.64 -0.22 -8.97
CA TRP A 16 -32.49 -0.29 -7.50
C TRP A 16 -31.62 -1.46 -7.05
N PHE A 17 -31.72 -2.62 -7.71
CA PHE A 17 -30.85 -3.76 -7.42
C PHE A 17 -29.38 -3.42 -7.67
N GLN A 18 -29.05 -2.84 -8.83
CA GLN A 18 -27.67 -2.45 -9.16
C GLN A 18 -27.13 -1.41 -8.18
N LYS A 19 -27.93 -0.40 -7.82
CA LYS A 19 -27.57 0.60 -6.79
C LYS A 19 -27.30 -0.03 -5.43
N GLN A 20 -28.14 -0.97 -5.01
CA GLN A 20 -27.98 -1.68 -3.73
C GLN A 20 -26.69 -2.51 -3.72
N VAL A 21 -26.42 -3.26 -4.80
CA VAL A 21 -25.19 -4.06 -4.94
C VAL A 21 -23.96 -3.15 -4.94
N PHE A 22 -23.97 -2.08 -5.74
CA PHE A 22 -22.88 -1.11 -5.80
C PHE A 22 -22.60 -0.49 -4.43
N LEU A 23 -23.62 0.02 -3.73
CA LEU A 23 -23.48 0.60 -2.41
C LEU A 23 -22.94 -0.42 -1.38
N THR A 24 -23.41 -1.67 -1.44
CA THR A 24 -22.92 -2.73 -0.55
C THR A 24 -21.44 -3.02 -0.78
N LEU A 25 -21.01 -3.07 -2.05
CA LEU A 25 -19.59 -3.25 -2.40
C LEU A 25 -18.73 -2.05 -1.96
N CYS A 26 -19.23 -0.83 -2.13
CA CYS A 26 -18.56 0.39 -1.64
C CYS A 26 -18.43 0.40 -0.11
N LEU A 27 -19.49 0.03 0.62
CA LEU A 27 -19.47 -0.05 2.08
C LEU A 27 -18.48 -1.11 2.58
N LEU A 28 -18.44 -2.27 1.91
CA LEU A 28 -17.48 -3.32 2.21
C LEU A 28 -16.05 -2.79 2.01
N SER A 29 -15.76 -2.15 0.88
CA SER A 29 -14.45 -1.54 0.60
C SER A 29 -14.07 -0.46 1.62
N ALA A 30 -15.01 0.43 1.97
CA ALA A 30 -14.78 1.49 2.95
C ALA A 30 -14.46 0.94 4.34
N ALA A 31 -15.05 -0.20 4.73
CA ALA A 31 -14.77 -0.85 6.01
C ALA A 31 -13.34 -1.44 6.10
N PHE A 32 -12.72 -1.80 4.98
CA PHE A 32 -11.35 -2.33 4.96
C PHE A 32 -10.27 -1.25 4.97
N ALA A 33 -10.56 -0.02 4.52
CA ALA A 33 -9.57 1.05 4.45
C ALA A 33 -8.91 1.38 5.82
N PRO A 34 -9.66 1.46 6.95
CA PRO A 34 -9.05 1.67 8.27
C PRO A 34 -8.14 0.52 8.71
N LEU A 35 -8.42 -0.72 8.31
CA LEU A 35 -7.56 -1.87 8.65
C LEU A 35 -6.20 -1.78 7.93
N TYR A 36 -6.22 -1.30 6.69
CA TYR A 36 -5.02 -1.21 5.86
C TYR A 36 -4.10 -0.03 6.27
N VAL A 37 -4.68 1.15 6.50
CA VAL A 37 -3.91 2.38 6.80
C VAL A 37 -3.81 2.67 8.29
N GLY A 38 -4.73 2.15 9.11
CA GLY A 38 -4.83 2.45 10.55
C GLY A 38 -3.57 2.08 11.33
N ILE A 39 -2.83 1.06 10.87
CA ILE A 39 -1.56 0.66 11.45
C ILE A 39 -0.51 1.78 11.46
N VAL A 40 -0.50 2.68 10.47
CA VAL A 40 0.46 3.79 10.47
C VAL A 40 0.19 4.76 11.61
N PHE A 41 -1.07 4.90 12.03
CA PHE A 41 -1.45 5.72 13.19
C PHE A 41 -1.25 4.96 14.51
N LEU A 42 -1.55 3.66 14.54
CA LEU A 42 -1.45 2.83 15.75
C LEU A 42 -0.02 2.45 16.11
N ALA A 43 0.88 2.32 15.13
CA ALA A 43 2.26 1.92 15.31
C ALA A 43 3.26 3.06 15.00
N PHE A 44 2.83 4.31 15.15
CA PHE A 44 3.75 5.44 15.10
C PHE A 44 4.82 5.33 16.20
N THR A 45 6.06 5.60 15.81
CA THR A 45 7.25 5.64 16.67
C THR A 45 7.52 7.10 17.08
N PRO A 46 7.10 7.54 18.28
CA PRO A 46 7.45 8.86 18.77
C PRO A 46 8.95 8.98 19.04
N ASP A 47 9.41 10.23 19.10
CA ASP A 47 10.75 10.53 19.61
C ASP A 47 10.88 9.96 21.03
N HIS A 48 11.93 9.18 21.20
CA HIS A 48 12.17 8.37 22.38
C HIS A 48 13.63 8.44 22.80
N ARG A 49 13.82 8.23 24.09
CA ARG A 49 15.14 8.17 24.71
C ARG A 49 15.17 7.10 25.77
N CYS A 50 16.38 6.71 26.14
CA CYS A 50 16.57 5.66 27.13
C CYS A 50 16.27 6.15 28.54
N LEU A 51 15.53 5.35 29.31
CA LEU A 51 15.36 5.61 30.73
C LEU A 51 16.68 5.30 31.45
N SER A 52 17.30 6.33 32.00
CA SER A 52 18.52 6.21 32.81
C SER A 52 18.15 6.32 34.29
N PRO A 53 18.25 5.23 35.07
CA PRO A 53 17.93 5.27 36.50
C PRO A 53 18.90 6.23 37.22
N GLY A 54 18.38 7.04 38.14
CA GLY A 54 19.15 8.04 38.91
C GLY A 54 19.23 9.42 38.25
N VAL A 55 19.04 9.54 36.93
CA VAL A 55 19.09 10.85 36.24
C VAL A 55 17.97 11.78 36.70
N ALA A 56 16.73 11.28 36.83
CA ALA A 56 15.60 12.10 37.27
C ALA A 56 15.80 12.67 38.69
N GLU A 57 16.46 11.91 39.57
CA GLU A 57 16.76 12.36 40.94
C GLU A 57 17.92 13.35 40.95
N LEU A 58 18.97 13.11 40.15
CA LEU A 58 20.09 14.02 39.98
C LEU A 58 19.64 15.36 39.38
N SER A 59 18.80 15.32 38.35
CA SER A 59 18.19 16.48 37.69
C SER A 59 17.40 17.32 38.69
N ARG A 60 16.58 16.68 39.55
CA ARG A 60 15.86 17.36 40.64
C ARG A 60 16.80 17.97 41.69
N ARG A 61 17.85 17.24 42.08
CA ARG A 61 18.85 17.70 43.06
C ARG A 61 19.63 18.92 42.55
N CYS A 62 19.98 18.94 41.27
CA CYS A 62 20.75 19.99 40.64
C CYS A 62 19.88 21.13 40.09
N GLY A 63 18.56 20.96 40.02
CA GLY A 63 17.63 21.96 39.50
C GLY A 63 17.75 22.19 37.99
N TRP A 64 18.11 21.15 37.23
CA TRP A 64 18.31 21.26 35.79
C TRP A 64 16.99 21.42 35.03
N SER A 65 17.06 22.17 33.93
CA SER A 65 16.05 22.13 32.88
C SER A 65 16.18 20.84 32.05
N LEU A 66 15.09 20.46 31.35
CA LEU A 66 15.10 19.27 30.49
C LEU A 66 16.22 19.33 29.42
N ALA A 67 16.49 20.51 28.87
CA ALA A 67 17.54 20.71 27.88
C ALA A 67 18.95 20.48 28.47
N GLU A 68 19.18 20.90 29.70
CA GLU A 68 20.43 20.67 30.42
C GLU A 68 20.59 19.19 30.77
N GLU A 69 19.54 18.56 31.29
CA GLU A 69 19.53 17.12 31.58
C GLU A 69 19.91 16.30 30.33
N LEU A 70 19.32 16.61 29.19
CA LEU A 70 19.63 15.93 27.92
C LEU A 70 21.07 16.18 27.46
N ASN A 71 21.58 17.41 27.55
CA ASN A 71 22.95 17.75 27.16
C ASN A 71 24.01 17.03 28.00
N TYR A 72 23.71 16.73 29.27
CA TYR A 72 24.62 16.02 30.16
C TYR A 72 24.46 14.50 30.13
N THR A 73 23.26 13.97 29.86
CA THR A 73 22.97 12.55 30.06
C THR A 73 22.72 11.77 28.78
N ALA A 74 22.35 12.43 27.69
CA ALA A 74 22.19 11.80 26.39
C ALA A 74 23.48 11.90 25.56
N PRO A 75 23.84 10.86 24.79
CA PRO A 75 24.90 10.98 23.80
C PRO A 75 24.57 12.10 22.80
N GLY A 76 25.58 12.83 22.31
CA GLY A 76 25.37 13.82 21.25
C GLY A 76 24.89 13.18 19.93
N PRO A 77 24.39 13.98 18.96
CA PRO A 77 24.15 13.48 17.61
C PRO A 77 25.45 12.90 17.05
N GLY A 78 25.36 11.70 16.48
CA GLY A 78 26.52 10.96 15.96
C GLY A 78 27.10 11.65 14.73
N ALA A 79 28.17 11.10 14.17
CA ALA A 79 28.72 11.60 12.92
C ALA A 79 27.62 11.67 11.83
N ALA A 80 27.68 12.71 10.99
CA ALA A 80 26.72 12.95 9.93
C ALA A 80 26.55 11.69 9.05
N GLY A 81 25.44 10.97 9.23
CA GLY A 81 25.16 9.72 8.51
C GLY A 81 24.65 8.55 9.38
N GLU A 82 24.87 8.54 10.69
CA GLU A 82 24.40 7.46 11.58
C GLU A 82 23.03 7.75 12.22
N ALA A 83 22.28 6.71 12.62
CA ALA A 83 21.09 6.85 13.47
C ALA A 83 21.53 7.56 14.74
N SER A 84 20.86 8.67 15.05
CA SER A 84 21.31 9.56 16.09
C SER A 84 21.44 8.75 17.40
N PRO A 85 22.67 8.55 17.90
CA PRO A 85 22.98 7.54 18.92
C PRO A 85 22.29 7.85 20.25
N HIS A 86 21.74 9.05 20.42
CA HIS A 86 20.95 9.48 21.57
C HIS A 86 19.63 8.73 21.73
N GLN A 87 19.04 8.21 20.65
CA GLN A 87 17.72 7.57 20.71
C GLN A 87 17.83 6.14 21.24
N CYS A 88 18.84 5.38 20.77
CA CYS A 88 18.94 3.93 21.02
C CYS A 88 20.09 3.52 21.94
N ARG A 89 20.96 4.46 22.34
CA ARG A 89 22.10 4.18 23.21
C ARG A 89 22.15 5.17 24.36
N ARG A 90 22.75 4.74 25.46
CA ARG A 90 22.98 5.55 26.66
C ARG A 90 24.40 5.38 27.17
N TYR A 91 24.88 6.35 27.92
CA TYR A 91 26.11 6.18 28.69
C TYR A 91 25.92 5.10 29.76
N GLU A 92 26.85 4.15 29.84
CA GLU A 92 26.90 3.15 30.92
C GLU A 92 27.52 3.76 32.17
N VAL A 93 26.80 4.71 32.77
CA VAL A 93 27.18 5.40 34.00
C VAL A 93 26.14 5.12 35.08
N ASP A 94 26.60 4.97 36.31
CA ASP A 94 25.73 4.90 37.49
C ASP A 94 25.47 6.32 38.01
N TRP A 95 24.29 6.86 37.67
CA TRP A 95 23.89 8.22 37.97
C TRP A 95 23.50 8.43 39.45
N ASN A 96 23.43 7.36 40.25
CA ASN A 96 23.08 7.44 41.66
C ASN A 96 24.28 7.75 42.57
N GLN A 97 25.48 7.90 41.99
CA GLN A 97 26.68 8.16 42.77
C GLN A 97 26.71 9.59 43.32
N SER A 98 26.90 9.70 44.63
CA SER A 98 26.95 10.99 45.34
C SER A 98 28.14 11.88 44.96
N ALA A 99 29.10 11.37 44.20
CA ALA A 99 30.28 12.08 43.71
C ALA A 99 30.04 12.86 42.39
N LEU A 100 28.88 12.71 41.76
CA LEU A 100 28.56 13.40 40.50
C LEU A 100 28.30 14.89 40.76
N SER A 101 29.00 15.74 39.99
CA SER A 101 28.85 17.20 40.09
C SER A 101 27.65 17.69 39.27
N CYS A 102 27.01 18.78 39.73
CA CYS A 102 25.89 19.41 39.02
C CYS A 102 26.32 20.27 37.81
N ALA A 103 27.62 20.56 37.64
CA ALA A 103 28.12 21.41 36.56
C ALA A 103 28.60 20.60 35.34
N ASP A 104 29.29 19.49 35.60
CA ASP A 104 29.53 18.43 34.61
C ASP A 104 29.66 17.09 35.33
N PRO A 105 28.61 16.24 35.32
CA PRO A 105 28.62 14.95 35.99
C PRO A 105 29.60 13.96 35.33
N LEU A 106 29.93 14.14 34.05
CA LEU A 106 30.76 13.22 33.27
C LEU A 106 32.25 13.56 33.32
N ALA A 107 32.62 14.79 33.69
CA ALA A 107 34.01 15.24 33.74
C ALA A 107 34.91 14.42 34.70
N GLY A 108 34.34 13.82 35.74
CA GLY A 108 35.06 12.97 36.69
C GLY A 108 35.29 11.53 36.21
N LEU A 109 34.60 11.10 35.15
CA LEU A 109 34.58 9.70 34.68
C LEU A 109 35.43 9.47 33.44
N ALA A 110 35.57 10.48 32.57
CA ALA A 110 36.44 10.40 31.40
C ALA A 110 36.97 11.78 31.00
N ALA A 111 38.18 11.82 30.45
CA ALA A 111 38.77 13.06 29.92
C ALA A 111 38.00 13.62 28.70
N ASN A 112 37.24 12.79 27.99
CA ASN A 112 36.43 13.15 26.82
C ASN A 112 35.14 12.31 26.77
N ARG A 113 34.00 12.95 26.47
CA ARG A 113 32.66 12.33 26.41
C ARG A 113 32.54 11.20 25.38
N SER A 114 33.36 11.24 24.32
CA SER A 114 33.40 10.26 23.25
C SER A 114 34.07 8.93 23.65
N HIS A 115 34.84 8.91 24.74
CA HIS A 115 35.50 7.70 25.24
C HIS A 115 34.66 6.94 26.27
N LEU A 116 33.48 7.44 26.65
CA LEU A 116 32.59 6.72 27.55
C LEU A 116 31.94 5.52 26.85
N PRO A 117 31.82 4.36 27.53
CA PRO A 117 31.14 3.21 26.99
C PRO A 117 29.64 3.51 26.77
N LEU A 118 29.18 3.21 25.56
CA LEU A 118 27.78 3.30 25.16
C LEU A 118 27.13 1.92 25.17
N GLY A 119 26.09 1.78 25.97
CA GLY A 119 25.34 0.53 26.15
C GLY A 119 23.93 0.60 25.55
N PRO A 120 23.29 -0.56 25.34
CA PRO A 120 21.88 -0.63 24.99
C PRO A 120 20.99 -0.24 26.18
N CYS A 121 19.74 0.09 25.88
CA CYS A 121 18.81 0.62 26.87
C CYS A 121 18.04 -0.53 27.53
N ARG A 122 18.35 -0.79 28.80
CA ARG A 122 17.86 -1.96 29.56
C ARG A 122 16.73 -1.64 30.53
N HIS A 123 16.57 -0.37 30.91
CA HIS A 123 15.65 0.05 31.98
C HIS A 123 14.36 0.68 31.44
N GLY A 124 14.07 0.50 30.15
CA GLY A 124 12.89 1.07 29.50
C GLY A 124 13.17 2.38 28.76
N TRP A 125 12.09 3.04 28.34
CA TRP A 125 12.11 4.19 27.43
C TRP A 125 11.27 5.33 27.98
N VAL A 126 11.64 6.55 27.60
CA VAL A 126 10.88 7.78 27.84
C VAL A 126 10.47 8.34 26.48
N TYR A 127 9.17 8.53 26.31
CA TYR A 127 8.55 9.06 25.09
C TYR A 127 8.14 10.51 25.31
N GLU A 128 8.45 11.39 24.35
CA GLU A 128 8.17 12.83 24.49
C GLU A 128 6.73 13.20 24.13
N THR A 129 6.04 12.36 23.35
CA THR A 129 4.69 12.63 22.87
C THR A 129 3.62 12.10 23.84
N PRO A 130 2.62 12.91 24.23
CA PRO A 130 1.50 12.44 25.04
C PRO A 130 0.58 11.56 24.17
N GLY A 131 0.66 10.24 24.34
CA GLY A 131 -0.20 9.28 23.67
C GLY A 131 0.26 7.84 23.84
N SER A 132 -0.66 6.89 23.69
CA SER A 132 -0.35 5.46 23.65
C SER A 132 -0.40 4.97 22.20
N SER A 133 0.71 4.49 21.68
CA SER A 133 0.81 3.69 20.46
C SER A 133 1.25 2.26 20.80
N ILE A 134 1.05 1.32 19.88
CA ILE A 134 1.53 -0.07 19.99
C ILE A 134 3.05 -0.08 20.29
N VAL A 135 3.79 0.85 19.69
CA VAL A 135 5.23 0.99 19.93
C VAL A 135 5.52 1.39 21.37
N THR A 136 4.80 2.39 21.91
CA THR A 136 5.03 2.86 23.30
C THR A 136 4.58 1.87 24.36
N GLU A 137 3.54 1.08 24.07
CA GLU A 137 2.97 0.12 25.02
C GLU A 137 3.86 -1.13 25.14
N PHE A 138 4.38 -1.62 23.99
CA PHE A 138 5.22 -2.81 23.93
C PHE A 138 6.72 -2.51 23.84
N ASN A 139 7.13 -1.23 23.89
CA ASN A 139 8.52 -0.77 23.78
C ASN A 139 9.24 -1.27 22.52
N LEU A 140 8.58 -1.21 21.37
CA LEU A 140 9.06 -1.74 20.08
C LEU A 140 9.98 -0.75 19.33
N VAL A 141 11.05 -0.33 19.99
CA VAL A 141 12.02 0.63 19.42
C VAL A 141 13.42 0.00 19.32
N CYS A 142 14.29 0.59 18.51
CA CYS A 142 15.69 0.18 18.35
C CYS A 142 15.81 -1.30 17.94
N ASP A 143 16.40 -2.17 18.78
CA ASP A 143 16.59 -3.61 18.49
C ASP A 143 15.27 -4.35 18.18
N ASP A 144 14.14 -3.82 18.66
CA ASP A 144 12.81 -4.42 18.51
C ASP A 144 11.93 -3.73 17.45
N SER A 145 12.44 -2.72 16.75
CA SER A 145 11.70 -1.95 15.74
C SER A 145 11.19 -2.82 14.58
N TRP A 146 11.95 -3.83 14.16
CA TRP A 146 11.57 -4.79 13.11
C TRP A 146 10.27 -5.56 13.40
N LYS A 147 9.84 -5.64 14.67
CA LYS A 147 8.57 -6.28 15.04
C LYS A 147 7.36 -5.49 14.54
N VAL A 148 7.49 -4.17 14.40
CA VAL A 148 6.45 -3.32 13.80
C VAL A 148 6.31 -3.63 12.30
N ASP A 149 7.42 -3.77 11.60
CA ASP A 149 7.44 -4.18 10.19
C ASP A 149 6.87 -5.58 10.00
N LEU A 150 7.20 -6.51 10.90
CA LEU A 150 6.64 -7.85 10.90
C LEU A 150 5.11 -7.83 11.02
N PHE A 151 4.55 -6.97 11.89
CA PHE A 151 3.10 -6.83 12.01
C PHE A 151 2.47 -6.40 10.68
N GLN A 152 3.05 -5.40 10.01
CA GLN A 152 2.58 -4.94 8.70
C GLN A 152 2.66 -6.05 7.64
N SER A 153 3.75 -6.82 7.64
CA SER A 153 3.89 -7.97 6.74
C SER A 153 2.87 -9.07 7.05
N CYS A 154 2.58 -9.36 8.32
CA CYS A 154 1.54 -10.32 8.72
C CYS A 154 0.15 -9.92 8.21
N VAL A 155 -0.19 -8.63 8.26
CA VAL A 155 -1.44 -8.10 7.70
C VAL A 155 -1.49 -8.34 6.18
N ASN A 156 -0.41 -8.04 5.46
CA ASN A 156 -0.33 -8.31 4.01
C ASN A 156 -0.35 -9.82 3.67
N VAL A 157 0.19 -10.70 4.53
CA VAL A 157 0.02 -12.17 4.39
C VAL A 157 -1.46 -12.55 4.52
N GLY A 158 -2.18 -11.91 5.44
CA GLY A 158 -3.63 -12.07 5.57
C GLY A 158 -4.37 -11.67 4.29
N PHE A 159 -4.02 -10.53 3.69
CA PHE A 159 -4.57 -10.12 2.39
C PHE A 159 -4.22 -11.09 1.25
N PHE A 160 -2.99 -11.60 1.21
CA PHE A 160 -2.56 -12.61 0.23
C PHE A 160 -3.36 -13.91 0.33
N LEU A 161 -3.50 -14.46 1.53
CA LEU A 161 -4.31 -15.68 1.75
C LEU A 161 -5.80 -15.40 1.51
N GLY A 162 -6.25 -14.20 1.89
CA GLY A 162 -7.61 -13.72 1.70
C GLY A 162 -7.96 -13.56 0.22
N SER A 163 -7.07 -13.02 -0.62
CA SER A 163 -7.32 -12.82 -2.04
C SER A 163 -7.48 -14.15 -2.79
N LEU A 164 -6.70 -15.17 -2.42
CA LEU A 164 -6.85 -16.54 -2.91
C LEU A 164 -8.17 -17.20 -2.42
N GLY A 165 -8.52 -17.01 -1.16
CA GLY A 165 -9.72 -17.61 -0.56
C GLY A 165 -11.04 -16.94 -1.01
N VAL A 166 -11.07 -15.61 -1.01
CA VAL A 166 -12.23 -14.80 -1.44
C VAL A 166 -12.48 -14.99 -2.92
N GLY A 167 -11.45 -15.11 -3.77
CA GLY A 167 -11.63 -15.42 -5.19
C GLY A 167 -12.40 -16.73 -5.39
N TYR A 168 -11.99 -17.79 -4.69
CA TYR A 168 -12.68 -19.08 -4.73
C TYR A 168 -14.13 -19.02 -4.23
N ILE A 169 -14.37 -18.25 -3.15
CA ILE A 169 -15.72 -18.05 -2.60
C ILE A 169 -16.57 -17.21 -3.57
N ALA A 170 -16.01 -16.17 -4.17
CA ALA A 170 -16.69 -15.32 -5.13
C ALA A 170 -17.16 -16.13 -6.34
N ASP A 171 -16.30 -16.98 -6.92
CA ASP A 171 -16.66 -17.87 -8.03
C ASP A 171 -17.78 -18.87 -7.68
N ARG A 172 -17.94 -19.21 -6.39
CA ARG A 172 -18.99 -20.13 -5.90
C ARG A 172 -20.30 -19.43 -5.52
N CYS A 173 -20.22 -18.24 -4.92
CA CYS A 173 -21.35 -17.57 -4.28
C CYS A 173 -21.92 -16.42 -5.12
N VAL A 174 -21.12 -15.79 -5.97
CA VAL A 174 -21.56 -14.67 -6.81
C VAL A 174 -22.16 -15.24 -8.10
N PRO A 175 -23.37 -14.81 -8.51
CA PRO A 175 -23.94 -15.23 -9.78
C PRO A 175 -23.03 -14.78 -10.93
N GLU A 176 -22.73 -15.71 -11.82
CA GLU A 176 -21.91 -15.47 -13.01
C GLU A 176 -22.52 -14.39 -13.91
N SER A 177 -21.67 -13.68 -14.67
CA SER A 177 -22.16 -12.57 -15.50
C SER A 177 -23.15 -13.05 -16.58
N PRO A 178 -24.30 -12.37 -16.77
CA PRO A 178 -25.27 -12.74 -17.81
C PRO A 178 -24.68 -12.73 -19.23
N ARG A 179 -23.72 -11.82 -19.50
CA ARG A 179 -22.98 -11.74 -20.77
C ARG A 179 -22.17 -13.02 -21.03
N TRP A 180 -21.45 -13.51 -20.03
CA TRP A 180 -20.69 -14.76 -20.16
C TRP A 180 -21.62 -15.96 -20.34
N LEU A 181 -22.68 -16.06 -19.54
CA LEU A 181 -23.65 -17.16 -19.65
C LEU A 181 -24.33 -17.22 -21.03
N LEU A 182 -24.63 -16.05 -21.63
CA LEU A 182 -25.15 -16.00 -22.99
C LEU A 182 -24.11 -16.45 -24.02
N SER A 183 -22.84 -16.05 -23.86
CA SER A 183 -21.76 -16.52 -24.75
C SER A 183 -21.55 -18.03 -24.70
N GLN A 184 -21.86 -18.65 -23.56
CA GLN A 184 -21.81 -20.11 -23.33
C GLN A 184 -23.12 -20.81 -23.74
N LYS A 185 -24.04 -20.11 -24.42
CA LYS A 185 -25.38 -20.58 -24.81
C LYS A 185 -26.27 -21.06 -23.65
N ARG A 186 -25.95 -20.75 -22.38
CA ARG A 186 -26.69 -21.19 -21.18
C ARG A 186 -27.95 -20.37 -20.92
N ASN A 187 -28.92 -20.48 -21.81
CA ASN A 187 -30.10 -19.61 -21.85
C ASN A 187 -30.98 -19.75 -20.59
N ALA A 188 -31.07 -20.94 -20.01
CA ALA A 188 -31.86 -21.19 -18.79
C ALA A 188 -31.32 -20.42 -17.57
N GLN A 189 -29.99 -20.37 -17.40
CA GLN A 189 -29.35 -19.66 -16.28
C GLN A 189 -29.46 -18.14 -16.45
N VAL A 190 -29.27 -17.63 -17.67
CA VAL A 190 -29.47 -16.21 -18.00
C VAL A 190 -30.88 -15.77 -17.60
N MET A 191 -31.91 -16.52 -18.00
CA MET A 191 -33.29 -16.18 -17.69
C MET A 191 -33.60 -16.16 -16.20
N LYS A 192 -33.00 -17.06 -15.42
CA LYS A 192 -33.14 -17.07 -13.97
C LYS A 192 -32.56 -15.80 -13.33
N ILE A 193 -31.36 -15.39 -13.76
CA ILE A 193 -30.68 -14.20 -13.23
C ILE A 193 -31.42 -12.93 -13.67
N MET A 194 -31.72 -12.80 -14.96
CA MET A 194 -32.41 -11.63 -15.50
C MET A 194 -33.83 -11.48 -14.92
N GLY A 195 -34.53 -12.59 -14.70
CA GLY A 195 -35.82 -12.57 -14.01
C GLY A 195 -35.73 -12.12 -12.55
N HIS A 196 -34.65 -12.47 -11.83
CA HIS A 196 -34.42 -11.99 -10.47
C HIS A 196 -34.16 -10.48 -10.44
N ILE A 197 -33.32 -9.98 -11.36
CA ILE A 197 -33.01 -8.54 -11.47
C ILE A 197 -34.28 -7.75 -11.85
N ALA A 198 -35.05 -8.23 -12.84
CA ALA A 198 -36.29 -7.60 -13.26
C ALA A 198 -37.31 -7.49 -12.11
N ARG A 199 -37.50 -8.56 -11.32
CA ARG A 199 -38.37 -8.54 -10.13
C ARG A 199 -37.93 -7.51 -9.10
N LYS A 200 -36.63 -7.42 -8.81
CA LYS A 200 -36.11 -6.43 -7.85
C LYS A 200 -36.15 -4.99 -8.36
N ASN A 201 -36.07 -4.81 -9.68
CA ASN A 201 -36.24 -3.50 -10.31
C ASN A 201 -37.72 -3.15 -10.57
N GLY A 202 -38.66 -4.00 -10.15
CA GLY A 202 -40.10 -3.77 -10.33
C GLY A 202 -40.59 -3.84 -11.78
N LYS A 203 -39.81 -4.45 -12.69
CA LYS A 203 -40.17 -4.61 -14.11
C LYS A 203 -40.79 -6.00 -14.36
N LEU A 204 -41.74 -6.07 -15.30
CA LEU A 204 -42.46 -7.29 -15.67
C LEU A 204 -41.47 -8.38 -16.15
N PRO A 205 -41.69 -9.68 -15.87
CA PRO A 205 -40.78 -10.74 -16.33
C PRO A 205 -40.74 -10.76 -17.87
N LEU A 206 -39.53 -10.83 -18.46
CA LEU A 206 -39.35 -10.86 -19.92
C LEU A 206 -40.06 -12.08 -20.53
N VAL A 207 -41.25 -11.86 -21.09
CA VAL A 207 -42.05 -12.90 -21.77
C VAL A 207 -41.43 -13.26 -23.14
N ASP A 208 -40.70 -12.34 -23.78
CA ASP A 208 -40.16 -12.54 -25.15
C ASP A 208 -38.96 -13.49 -25.25
N LEU A 209 -38.22 -13.75 -24.16
CA LEU A 209 -37.09 -14.70 -24.21
C LEU A 209 -37.50 -16.17 -24.17
N LYS A 210 -38.80 -16.49 -23.95
CA LYS A 210 -39.29 -17.87 -24.14
C LYS A 210 -39.13 -18.36 -25.58
N MET A 211 -38.98 -17.46 -26.55
CA MET A 211 -38.75 -17.85 -27.95
C MET A 211 -37.29 -18.24 -28.25
N LEU A 212 -36.35 -17.93 -27.35
CA LEU A 212 -34.93 -18.33 -27.42
C LEU A 212 -34.68 -19.74 -26.84
N SER A 213 -35.71 -20.43 -26.34
CA SER A 213 -35.57 -21.70 -25.61
C SER A 213 -35.42 -22.95 -26.48
N LEU A 214 -35.07 -22.83 -27.77
CA LEU A 214 -35.08 -23.96 -28.72
C LEU A 214 -33.70 -24.43 -29.20
N GLU A 215 -32.60 -23.88 -28.70
CA GLU A 215 -31.28 -24.53 -28.88
C GLU A 215 -30.80 -25.13 -27.55
N GLU A 216 -30.65 -26.45 -27.54
CA GLU A 216 -30.11 -27.27 -26.46
C GLU A 216 -28.80 -26.72 -25.87
N ASP A 217 -28.74 -26.66 -24.54
CA ASP A 217 -27.55 -26.33 -23.75
C ASP A 217 -26.47 -27.43 -23.90
N VAL A 218 -25.67 -27.41 -24.98
CA VAL A 218 -24.50 -28.28 -25.12
C VAL A 218 -23.23 -27.45 -25.03
N THR A 219 -22.61 -27.39 -23.85
CA THR A 219 -21.14 -27.32 -23.73
C THR A 219 -20.65 -27.63 -22.30
N GLU A 220 -19.58 -28.43 -22.23
CA GLU A 220 -18.83 -28.74 -21.02
C GLU A 220 -18.51 -27.49 -20.21
N LYS A 221 -18.55 -27.62 -18.89
CA LYS A 221 -18.09 -26.58 -17.96
C LYS A 221 -16.57 -26.43 -18.14
N LEU A 222 -16.15 -25.57 -19.07
CA LEU A 222 -14.81 -25.03 -19.07
C LEU A 222 -14.66 -24.28 -17.74
N SER A 223 -13.98 -24.91 -16.77
CA SER A 223 -13.53 -24.25 -15.55
C SER A 223 -12.12 -23.75 -15.82
N PRO A 224 -11.85 -22.45 -15.71
CA PRO A 224 -10.51 -21.92 -15.95
C PRO A 224 -9.53 -22.54 -14.94
N SER A 225 -8.42 -23.06 -15.45
CA SER A 225 -7.31 -23.53 -14.62
C SER A 225 -6.18 -22.51 -14.60
N PHE A 226 -5.40 -22.46 -13.52
CA PHE A 226 -4.18 -21.64 -13.44
C PHE A 226 -3.20 -21.95 -14.59
N ALA A 227 -3.19 -23.19 -15.08
CA ALA A 227 -2.38 -23.59 -16.22
C ALA A 227 -2.75 -22.85 -17.51
N ASP A 228 -4.03 -22.47 -17.69
CA ASP A 228 -4.50 -21.80 -18.90
C ASP A 228 -3.95 -20.37 -19.01
N LEU A 229 -3.58 -19.75 -17.90
CA LEU A 229 -2.94 -18.43 -17.85
C LEU A 229 -1.55 -18.43 -18.49
N PHE A 230 -0.84 -19.55 -18.37
CA PHE A 230 0.53 -19.73 -18.88
C PHE A 230 0.60 -20.58 -20.16
N ARG A 231 -0.56 -21.01 -20.67
CA ARG A 231 -0.66 -21.98 -21.78
C ARG A 231 -0.21 -21.40 -23.12
N THR A 232 -0.63 -20.17 -23.45
CA THR A 232 -0.26 -19.52 -24.70
C THR A 232 0.88 -18.52 -24.47
N PRO A 233 1.83 -18.38 -25.42
CA PRO A 233 2.99 -17.52 -25.24
C PRO A 233 2.61 -16.03 -25.07
N GLN A 234 1.51 -15.59 -25.70
CA GLN A 234 1.01 -14.22 -25.57
C GLN A 234 0.40 -13.96 -24.19
N LEU A 235 -0.49 -14.85 -23.70
CA LEU A 235 -1.06 -14.72 -22.35
C LEU A 235 0.02 -14.80 -21.28
N ARG A 236 1.00 -15.69 -21.43
CA ARG A 236 2.15 -15.79 -20.53
C ARG A 236 2.95 -14.48 -20.48
N LYS A 237 3.22 -13.87 -21.63
CA LYS A 237 3.92 -12.58 -21.72
C LYS A 237 3.13 -11.48 -21.00
N HIS A 238 1.83 -11.35 -21.26
CA HIS A 238 0.98 -10.37 -20.59
C HIS A 238 0.91 -10.59 -19.08
N THR A 239 0.80 -11.85 -18.65
CA THR A 239 0.73 -12.20 -17.24
C THR A 239 2.00 -11.80 -16.51
N PHE A 240 3.19 -12.14 -17.02
CA PHE A 240 4.45 -11.73 -16.38
C PHE A 240 4.63 -10.21 -16.33
N ILE A 241 4.20 -9.51 -17.37
CA ILE A 241 4.23 -8.04 -17.43
C ILE A 241 3.32 -7.44 -16.35
N LEU A 242 2.07 -7.89 -16.26
CA LEU A 242 1.11 -7.39 -15.28
C LEU A 242 1.55 -7.74 -13.86
N MET A 243 1.98 -8.97 -13.63
CA MET A 243 2.56 -9.43 -12.36
C MET A 243 3.70 -8.52 -11.88
N TYR A 244 4.61 -8.14 -12.78
CA TYR A 244 5.69 -7.20 -12.47
C TYR A 244 5.16 -5.80 -12.13
N LEU A 245 4.25 -5.26 -12.95
CA LEU A 245 3.67 -3.92 -12.74
C LEU A 245 2.90 -3.81 -11.42
N TRP A 246 2.11 -4.82 -11.07
CA TRP A 246 1.41 -4.89 -9.77
C TRP A 246 2.40 -4.93 -8.61
N PHE A 247 3.45 -5.75 -8.74
CA PHE A 247 4.48 -5.87 -7.71
C PHE A 247 5.24 -4.54 -7.51
N THR A 248 5.77 -3.92 -8.56
CA THR A 248 6.51 -2.66 -8.44
C THR A 248 5.63 -1.52 -7.95
N SER A 249 4.38 -1.45 -8.42
CA SER A 249 3.43 -0.42 -7.97
C SER A 249 3.08 -0.56 -6.49
N SER A 250 2.91 -1.79 -6.01
CA SER A 250 2.67 -2.06 -4.58
C SER A 250 3.85 -1.62 -3.72
N VAL A 251 5.08 -1.96 -4.12
CA VAL A 251 6.29 -1.60 -3.38
C VAL A 251 6.46 -0.08 -3.32
N LEU A 252 6.27 0.63 -4.43
CA LEU A 252 6.32 2.10 -4.45
C LEU A 252 5.22 2.73 -3.61
N TYR A 253 3.97 2.24 -3.73
CA TYR A 253 2.83 2.79 -2.99
C TYR A 253 3.03 2.63 -1.48
N GLN A 254 3.37 1.44 -1.00
CA GLN A 254 3.63 1.20 0.43
C GLN A 254 4.89 1.93 0.90
N GLY A 255 5.95 1.97 0.10
CA GLY A 255 7.17 2.68 0.44
C GLY A 255 6.97 4.19 0.63
N LEU A 256 6.16 4.82 -0.22
CA LEU A 256 5.79 6.24 -0.08
C LEU A 256 4.92 6.50 1.15
N ILE A 257 4.00 5.59 1.48
CA ILE A 257 3.20 5.68 2.71
C ILE A 257 4.09 5.64 3.95
N MET A 258 5.04 4.70 4.00
CA MET A 258 5.98 4.57 5.12
C MET A 258 6.90 5.78 5.22
N HIS A 259 7.38 6.32 4.09
CA HIS A 259 8.19 7.53 4.06
C HIS A 259 7.46 8.74 4.65
N VAL A 260 6.19 8.95 4.27
CA VAL A 260 5.36 10.03 4.84
C VAL A 260 5.13 9.83 6.34
N GLY A 261 4.94 8.59 6.80
CA GLY A 261 4.83 8.27 8.23
C GLY A 261 6.11 8.51 9.03
N ALA A 262 7.28 8.23 8.44
CA ALA A 262 8.57 8.38 9.12
C ALA A 262 9.10 9.82 9.13
N THR A 263 8.79 10.62 8.11
CA THR A 263 9.29 11.99 7.96
C THR A 263 8.35 13.06 8.51
N GLY A 264 7.12 12.70 8.89
CA GLY A 264 6.07 13.64 9.22
C GLY A 264 6.27 14.36 10.57
N ALA A 265 6.41 15.69 10.54
CA ALA A 265 6.35 16.50 11.76
C ALA A 265 4.96 16.44 12.42
N ASN A 266 3.90 16.38 11.60
CA ASN A 266 2.52 16.13 12.05
C ASN A 266 1.92 15.01 11.20
N LEU A 267 2.13 13.77 11.63
CA LEU A 267 1.69 12.57 10.90
C LEU A 267 0.24 12.66 10.41
N TYR A 268 -0.68 13.20 11.23
CA TYR A 268 -2.09 13.35 10.85
C TYR A 268 -2.31 14.29 9.65
N LEU A 269 -1.64 15.44 9.61
CA LEU A 269 -1.77 16.40 8.50
C LEU A 269 -1.06 15.88 7.26
N ASP A 270 0.10 15.27 7.44
CA ASP A 270 0.92 14.77 6.35
C ASP A 270 0.21 13.60 5.65
N PHE A 271 -0.43 12.72 6.41
CA PHE A 271 -1.33 11.70 5.87
C PHE A 271 -2.59 12.29 5.21
N LEU A 272 -3.19 13.33 5.79
CA LEU A 272 -4.36 13.98 5.21
C LEU A 272 -4.04 14.56 3.82
N TYR A 273 -2.94 15.28 3.67
CA TYR A 273 -2.50 15.79 2.37
C TYR A 273 -2.23 14.65 1.39
N SER A 274 -1.58 13.59 1.86
CA SER A 274 -1.31 12.40 1.07
C SER A 274 -2.59 11.71 0.56
N ALA A 275 -3.64 11.65 1.39
CA ALA A 275 -4.94 11.09 1.02
C ALA A 275 -5.73 12.02 0.08
N LEU A 276 -5.67 13.34 0.28
CA LEU A 276 -6.35 14.31 -0.59
C LEU A 276 -5.89 14.23 -2.04
N VAL A 277 -4.63 13.86 -2.27
CA VAL A 277 -4.02 13.72 -3.59
C VAL A 277 -4.57 12.50 -4.38
N GLU A 278 -5.23 11.55 -3.70
CA GLU A 278 -5.90 10.43 -4.37
C GLU A 278 -7.17 10.87 -5.14
N PHE A 279 -7.85 11.94 -4.72
CA PHE A 279 -9.03 12.45 -5.44
C PHE A 279 -8.68 13.07 -6.82
N PRO A 280 -7.68 13.97 -6.93
CA PRO A 280 -7.18 14.42 -8.22
C PRO A 280 -6.69 13.27 -9.11
N ALA A 281 -6.05 12.25 -8.54
CA ALA A 281 -5.61 11.07 -9.30
C ALA A 281 -6.79 10.37 -10.00
N ALA A 282 -7.89 10.14 -9.28
CA ALA A 282 -9.10 9.55 -9.84
C ALA A 282 -9.72 10.43 -10.95
N PHE A 283 -9.77 11.75 -10.75
CA PHE A 283 -10.26 12.69 -11.76
C PHE A 283 -9.39 12.68 -13.04
N ILE A 284 -8.06 12.66 -12.88
CA ILE A 284 -7.11 12.57 -13.99
C ILE A 284 -7.36 11.29 -14.79
N ILE A 285 -7.56 10.14 -14.13
CA ILE A 285 -7.88 8.88 -14.82
C ILE A 285 -9.15 9.03 -15.68
N LEU A 286 -10.25 9.54 -15.08
CA LEU A 286 -11.52 9.71 -15.78
C LEU A 286 -11.41 10.61 -17.02
N VAL A 287 -10.64 11.69 -16.95
CA VAL A 287 -10.47 12.60 -18.10
C VAL A 287 -9.54 11.99 -19.16
N THR A 288 -8.55 11.19 -18.74
CA THR A 288 -7.49 10.73 -19.66
C THR A 288 -7.82 9.42 -20.35
N ILE A 289 -8.66 8.57 -19.74
CA ILE A 289 -9.02 7.24 -20.26
C ILE A 289 -9.65 7.33 -21.67
N ASP A 290 -10.61 8.22 -21.87
CA ASP A 290 -11.32 8.40 -23.15
C ASP A 290 -10.48 9.14 -24.20
N ARG A 291 -9.54 9.98 -23.75
CA ARG A 291 -8.78 10.90 -24.63
C ARG A 291 -7.49 10.29 -25.16
N CYS A 292 -6.77 9.56 -24.32
CA CYS A 292 -5.39 9.13 -24.60
C CYS A 292 -5.22 7.60 -24.57
N GLY A 293 -6.29 6.85 -24.24
CA GLY A 293 -6.21 5.44 -23.90
C GLY A 293 -5.57 5.22 -22.52
N LEU A 294 -5.51 3.97 -22.07
CA LEU A 294 -5.05 3.60 -20.72
C LEU A 294 -3.52 3.58 -20.57
N ILE A 295 -2.79 3.14 -21.60
CA ILE A 295 -1.35 2.86 -21.49
C ILE A 295 -0.50 4.13 -21.38
N ARG A 296 -0.86 5.18 -22.12
CA ARG A 296 -0.11 6.45 -22.16
C ARG A 296 -0.10 7.19 -20.81
N PRO A 297 -1.25 7.47 -20.16
CA PRO A 297 -1.28 8.11 -18.85
C PRO A 297 -0.58 7.27 -17.78
N MET A 298 -0.70 5.94 -17.86
CA MET A 298 0.00 5.03 -16.96
C MET A 298 1.53 5.20 -17.07
N ALA A 299 2.08 5.15 -18.29
CA ALA A 299 3.52 5.30 -18.51
C ALA A 299 4.03 6.67 -18.05
N LEU A 300 3.30 7.75 -18.34
CA LEU A 300 3.65 9.10 -17.91
C LEU A 300 3.62 9.23 -16.38
N SER A 301 2.57 8.73 -15.74
CA SER A 301 2.41 8.82 -14.28
C SER A 301 3.48 8.03 -13.54
N ASN A 302 3.89 6.90 -14.10
CA ASN A 302 4.98 6.09 -13.57
C ASN A 302 6.35 6.79 -13.70
N LEU A 303 6.59 7.48 -14.81
CA LEU A 303 7.79 8.31 -14.99
C LEU A 303 7.82 9.47 -13.98
N VAL A 304 6.68 10.13 -13.77
CA VAL A 304 6.52 11.21 -12.78
C VAL A 304 6.76 10.67 -11.36
N ALA A 305 6.22 9.50 -11.03
CA ALA A 305 6.43 8.85 -9.74
C ALA A 305 7.92 8.54 -9.52
N GLY A 306 8.60 7.94 -10.50
CA GLY A 306 10.04 7.66 -10.44
C GLY A 306 10.90 8.92 -10.32
N ALA A 307 10.56 9.99 -11.06
CA ALA A 307 11.27 11.27 -10.99
C ALA A 307 11.10 11.96 -9.63
N ALA A 308 9.89 11.97 -9.07
CA ALA A 308 9.62 12.50 -7.74
C ALA A 308 10.39 11.71 -6.68
N CYS A 309 10.38 10.39 -6.80
CA CYS A 309 11.14 9.47 -5.96
C CYS A 309 12.65 9.73 -5.98
N PHE A 310 13.21 10.01 -7.17
CA PHE A 310 14.60 10.41 -7.33
C PHE A 310 14.90 11.80 -6.76
N ALA A 311 13.98 12.75 -6.94
CA ALA A 311 14.15 14.11 -6.42
C ALA A 311 14.19 14.17 -4.89
N MET A 312 13.43 13.31 -4.18
CA MET A 312 13.45 13.24 -2.71
C MET A 312 14.85 12.92 -2.14
N VAL A 313 15.70 12.24 -2.90
CA VAL A 313 17.08 11.89 -2.48
C VAL A 313 17.97 13.12 -2.31
N PHE A 314 17.70 14.18 -3.07
CA PHE A 314 18.51 15.40 -3.07
C PHE A 314 17.95 16.50 -2.16
N ILE A 315 16.76 16.30 -1.59
CA ILE A 315 16.10 17.29 -0.74
C ILE A 315 16.59 17.10 0.69
N SER A 316 17.21 18.15 1.25
CA SER A 316 17.64 18.17 2.65
C SER A 316 16.45 18.07 3.61
N HIS A 317 16.65 17.38 4.74
CA HIS A 317 15.62 17.15 5.76
C HIS A 317 15.07 18.44 6.40
N ASP A 318 15.79 19.55 6.29
CA ASP A 318 15.35 20.85 6.83
C ASP A 318 14.15 21.44 6.07
N LEU A 319 13.91 21.01 4.82
CA LEU A 319 12.81 21.47 3.98
C LEU A 319 11.64 20.48 3.98
N HIS A 320 11.00 20.32 5.14
CA HIS A 320 9.87 19.39 5.34
C HIS A 320 8.75 19.56 4.31
N TRP A 321 8.34 20.81 4.04
CA TRP A 321 7.28 21.12 3.08
C TRP A 321 7.61 20.65 1.65
N LEU A 322 8.88 20.75 1.24
CA LEU A 322 9.33 20.33 -0.09
C LEU A 322 9.35 18.80 -0.19
N ASN A 323 9.82 18.12 0.87
CA ASN A 323 9.83 16.67 0.92
C ASN A 323 8.40 16.10 0.81
N ILE A 324 7.44 16.65 1.57
CA ILE A 324 6.04 16.23 1.51
C ILE A 324 5.41 16.48 0.15
N THR A 325 5.61 17.67 -0.43
CA THR A 325 5.00 17.99 -1.73
C THR A 325 5.50 17.07 -2.84
N VAL A 326 6.81 16.75 -2.87
CA VAL A 326 7.37 15.79 -3.82
C VAL A 326 6.88 14.37 -3.54
N ALA A 327 6.80 13.95 -2.27
CA ALA A 327 6.23 12.67 -1.89
C ALA A 327 4.76 12.54 -2.34
N CYS A 328 3.97 13.61 -2.20
CA CYS A 328 2.58 13.68 -2.66
C CYS A 328 2.48 13.56 -4.18
N ILE A 329 3.34 14.25 -4.95
CA ILE A 329 3.38 14.10 -6.42
C ILE A 329 3.71 12.66 -6.81
N GLY A 330 4.69 12.05 -6.13
CA GLY A 330 5.04 10.64 -6.32
C GLY A 330 3.86 9.72 -6.03
N ARG A 331 3.15 9.95 -4.90
CA ARG A 331 1.97 9.20 -4.48
C ARG A 331 0.82 9.33 -5.47
N MET A 332 0.58 10.53 -6.00
CA MET A 332 -0.41 10.76 -7.05
C MET A 332 -0.12 9.91 -8.28
N GLY A 333 1.13 9.97 -8.78
CA GLY A 333 1.57 9.24 -9.96
C GLY A 333 1.39 7.74 -9.79
N ILE A 334 1.85 7.17 -8.67
CA ILE A 334 1.72 5.74 -8.42
C ILE A 334 0.26 5.31 -8.19
N THR A 335 -0.58 6.17 -7.60
CA THR A 335 -2.02 5.91 -7.45
C THR A 335 -2.71 5.81 -8.81
N ILE A 336 -2.35 6.69 -9.75
CA ILE A 336 -2.85 6.63 -11.13
C ILE A 336 -2.44 5.30 -11.78
N VAL A 337 -1.18 4.92 -11.65
CA VAL A 337 -0.65 3.65 -12.18
C VAL A 337 -1.40 2.48 -11.57
N PHE A 338 -1.52 2.40 -10.25
CA PHE A 338 -2.16 1.30 -9.54
C PHE A 338 -3.61 1.09 -9.97
N GLN A 339 -4.40 2.16 -10.06
CA GLN A 339 -5.80 2.08 -10.51
C GLN A 339 -5.90 1.73 -12.01
N THR A 340 -5.03 2.27 -12.85
CA THR A 340 -5.03 2.00 -14.29
C THR A 340 -4.61 0.56 -14.59
N VAL A 341 -3.68 0.00 -13.82
CA VAL A 341 -3.27 -1.41 -13.91
C VAL A 341 -4.45 -2.35 -13.72
N CYS A 342 -5.37 -2.06 -12.79
CA CYS A 342 -6.60 -2.85 -12.60
C CYS A 342 -7.44 -2.92 -13.88
N LEU A 343 -7.58 -1.79 -14.58
CA LEU A 343 -8.36 -1.71 -15.81
C LEU A 343 -7.65 -2.42 -16.96
N VAL A 344 -6.36 -2.17 -17.15
CA VAL A 344 -5.52 -2.81 -18.17
C VAL A 344 -5.51 -4.33 -17.98
N ASN A 345 -5.49 -4.82 -16.74
CA ASN A 345 -5.63 -6.23 -16.41
C ASN A 345 -6.98 -6.79 -16.92
N ALA A 346 -8.10 -6.10 -16.65
CA ALA A 346 -9.41 -6.52 -17.13
C ALA A 346 -9.53 -6.51 -18.67
N GLU A 347 -8.85 -5.59 -19.36
CA GLU A 347 -8.90 -5.50 -20.83
C GLU A 347 -8.01 -6.51 -21.56
N LEU A 348 -6.81 -6.78 -21.03
CA LEU A 348 -5.85 -7.71 -21.66
C LEU A 348 -6.27 -9.18 -21.55
N TYR A 349 -6.97 -9.55 -20.48
CA TYR A 349 -7.40 -10.94 -20.31
C TYR A 349 -8.75 -11.20 -20.97
N PRO A 350 -8.87 -12.33 -21.72
CA PRO A 350 -10.16 -12.77 -22.24
C PRO A 350 -11.07 -13.14 -21.07
N THR A 351 -12.38 -12.93 -21.25
CA THR A 351 -13.42 -13.10 -20.21
C THR A 351 -13.32 -14.43 -19.47
N PHE A 352 -12.88 -15.49 -20.14
CA PHE A 352 -12.73 -16.83 -19.57
C PHE A 352 -11.70 -16.93 -18.43
N VAL A 353 -10.54 -16.25 -18.52
CA VAL A 353 -9.47 -16.32 -17.50
C VAL A 353 -9.27 -15.00 -16.75
N ARG A 354 -10.10 -13.99 -17.02
CA ARG A 354 -9.94 -12.62 -16.48
C ARG A 354 -9.93 -12.57 -14.96
N ASN A 355 -10.93 -13.16 -14.31
CA ASN A 355 -11.01 -13.14 -12.83
C ASN A 355 -9.80 -13.83 -12.20
N LEU A 356 -9.36 -14.95 -12.79
CA LEU A 356 -8.19 -15.69 -12.35
C LEU A 356 -6.89 -14.88 -12.55
N GLY A 357 -6.74 -14.22 -13.70
CA GLY A 357 -5.60 -13.36 -14.00
C GLY A 357 -5.51 -12.16 -13.05
N VAL A 358 -6.63 -11.51 -12.77
CA VAL A 358 -6.72 -10.42 -11.78
C VAL A 358 -6.32 -10.91 -10.40
N MET A 359 -6.84 -12.07 -9.95
CA MET A 359 -6.51 -12.65 -8.65
C MET A 359 -5.02 -12.97 -8.53
N VAL A 360 -4.40 -13.63 -9.53
CA VAL A 360 -2.96 -13.97 -9.52
C VAL A 360 -2.10 -12.71 -9.49
N CYS A 361 -2.45 -11.69 -10.30
CA CYS A 361 -1.71 -10.44 -10.33
C CYS A 361 -1.84 -9.66 -9.01
N SER A 362 -3.05 -9.62 -8.42
CA SER A 362 -3.31 -8.99 -7.12
C SER A 362 -2.56 -9.70 -5.99
N SER A 363 -2.45 -11.04 -6.04
CA SER A 363 -1.69 -11.80 -5.05
C SER A 363 -0.20 -11.40 -5.03
N LEU A 364 0.35 -11.02 -6.19
CA LEU A 364 1.72 -10.50 -6.26
C LEU A 364 1.87 -9.06 -5.75
N CYS A 365 0.81 -8.25 -5.85
CA CYS A 365 0.75 -6.97 -5.16
C CYS A 365 0.87 -7.17 -3.64
N ASP A 366 0.17 -8.16 -3.08
CA ASP A 366 0.25 -8.48 -1.66
C ASP A 366 1.68 -8.93 -1.25
N LEU A 367 2.36 -9.71 -2.10
CA LEU A 367 3.78 -10.05 -1.91
C LEU A 367 4.70 -8.83 -1.89
N GLY A 368 4.44 -7.83 -2.74
CA GLY A 368 5.12 -6.54 -2.68
C GLY A 368 4.92 -5.87 -1.32
N GLY A 369 3.70 -5.91 -0.78
CA GLY A 369 3.39 -5.40 0.54
C GLY A 369 4.05 -6.13 1.70
N ILE A 370 4.21 -7.44 1.59
CA ILE A 370 4.92 -8.25 2.60
C ILE A 370 6.41 -7.86 2.65
N ILE A 371 7.01 -7.57 1.51
CA ILE A 371 8.45 -7.33 1.37
C ILE A 371 8.81 -5.87 1.67
N THR A 372 7.93 -4.92 1.38
CA THR A 372 8.21 -3.48 1.46
C THR A 372 8.66 -2.99 2.85
N PRO A 373 7.97 -3.33 3.97
CA PRO A 373 8.40 -2.90 5.31
C PRO A 373 9.87 -3.27 5.59
N PHE A 374 10.24 -4.52 5.29
CA PHE A 374 11.60 -5.01 5.49
C PHE A 374 12.63 -4.38 4.55
N LEU A 375 12.24 -4.12 3.29
CA LEU A 375 13.10 -3.39 2.35
C LEU A 375 13.38 -1.99 2.89
N VAL A 376 12.35 -1.24 3.27
CA VAL A 376 12.50 0.12 3.79
C VAL A 376 13.33 0.13 5.07
N PHE A 377 13.07 -0.80 6.02
CA PHE A 377 13.84 -0.95 7.24
C PHE A 377 15.35 -1.14 6.98
N ARG A 378 15.71 -2.11 6.14
CA ARG A 378 17.12 -2.42 5.85
C ARG A 378 17.80 -1.38 4.95
N LEU A 379 17.04 -0.74 4.06
CA LEU A 379 17.56 0.35 3.22
C LEU A 379 17.77 1.64 4.03
N MET A 380 16.92 1.94 5.03
CA MET A 380 17.12 3.08 5.94
C MET A 380 18.39 2.93 6.79
N GLU A 381 18.75 1.71 7.19
CA GLU A 381 19.98 1.41 7.93
C GLU A 381 21.25 1.50 7.07
N VAL A 382 21.17 1.09 5.79
CA VAL A 382 22.34 1.02 4.91
C VAL A 382 22.54 2.33 4.14
N TRP A 383 21.47 2.93 3.60
CA TRP A 383 21.49 4.11 2.72
C TRP A 383 20.17 4.91 2.81
N ARG A 384 20.13 5.93 3.68
CA ARG A 384 18.96 6.80 3.92
C ARG A 384 18.36 7.49 2.69
N GLY A 385 19.06 7.51 1.55
CA GLY A 385 18.62 8.17 0.33
C GLY A 385 18.22 7.25 -0.83
N SER A 386 18.17 5.92 -0.70
CA SER A 386 18.02 5.04 -1.88
C SER A 386 16.94 3.95 -1.93
N PRO A 387 15.94 3.84 -1.03
CA PRO A 387 14.87 2.83 -1.21
C PRO A 387 14.14 2.95 -2.55
N LEU A 388 14.12 4.15 -3.11
CA LEU A 388 13.30 4.54 -4.25
C LEU A 388 13.99 4.39 -5.62
N ILE A 389 15.33 4.39 -5.67
CA ILE A 389 16.10 4.34 -6.93
C ILE A 389 16.06 2.93 -7.55
N LEU A 390 15.95 1.89 -6.73
CA LEU A 390 15.93 0.51 -7.22
C LEU A 390 14.61 0.17 -7.95
N ILE A 391 13.53 0.89 -7.62
CA ILE A 391 12.20 0.68 -8.19
C ILE A 391 11.95 1.56 -9.42
N ALA A 392 12.65 2.69 -9.54
CA ALA A 392 12.64 3.53 -10.74
C ALA A 392 13.56 2.97 -11.84
N LYS A 393 13.26 1.79 -12.41
CA LYS A 393 14.00 1.29 -13.58
C LYS A 393 13.29 1.67 -14.89
N PRO A 394 13.98 2.33 -15.84
CA PRO A 394 13.43 2.76 -17.13
C PRO A 394 13.06 1.62 -18.10
N LYS A 395 13.09 0.34 -17.67
CA LYS A 395 12.67 -0.81 -18.49
C LYS A 395 11.14 -0.89 -18.67
N GLU A 396 10.38 -0.14 -17.88
CA GLU A 396 8.91 -0.09 -18.01
C GLU A 396 8.46 0.56 -19.32
N ASN A 397 9.20 1.53 -19.88
CA ASN A 397 8.89 2.08 -21.21
C ASN A 397 8.93 1.03 -22.34
N THR A 398 9.83 0.05 -22.25
CA THR A 398 9.89 -1.06 -23.22
C THR A 398 8.70 -2.01 -23.05
N ILE A 399 8.20 -2.18 -21.82
CA ILE A 399 7.01 -2.96 -21.52
C ILE A 399 5.76 -2.24 -22.07
N TYR A 400 5.63 -0.93 -21.85
CA TYR A 400 4.53 -0.13 -22.38
C TYR A 400 4.48 -0.13 -23.91
N LEU A 401 5.64 -0.02 -24.57
CA LEU A 401 5.76 -0.18 -26.02
C LEU A 401 5.31 -1.58 -26.48
N GLN A 402 5.65 -2.63 -25.73
CA GLN A 402 5.18 -3.99 -26.04
C GLN A 402 3.66 -4.16 -25.87
N ILE A 403 3.06 -3.61 -24.81
CA ILE A 403 1.60 -3.65 -24.63
C ILE A 403 0.91 -2.87 -25.75
N GLN A 404 1.43 -1.68 -26.09
CA GLN A 404 0.89 -0.82 -27.15
C GLN A 404 1.04 -1.44 -28.56
N THR A 405 2.08 -2.22 -28.83
CA THR A 405 2.19 -3.00 -30.07
C THR A 405 1.19 -4.15 -30.13
N THR A 406 0.71 -4.65 -28.98
CA THR A 406 -0.25 -5.75 -28.93
C THR A 406 -1.69 -5.25 -29.09
N GLU A 407 -2.02 -4.07 -28.58
CA GLU A 407 -3.28 -3.36 -28.90
C GLU A 407 -3.44 -3.13 -30.41
N ARG A 408 -2.37 -2.66 -31.09
CA ARG A 408 -2.41 -2.43 -32.55
C ARG A 408 -2.45 -3.71 -33.40
N ALA A 409 -2.09 -4.86 -32.84
CA ALA A 409 -2.13 -6.14 -33.55
C ALA A 409 -3.46 -6.88 -33.38
N GLY A 410 -4.35 -6.39 -32.49
CA GLY A 410 -5.69 -6.94 -32.23
C GLY A 410 -6.84 -6.17 -32.89
N THR A 411 -6.55 -5.05 -33.56
CA THR A 411 -7.43 -4.36 -34.53
C THR A 411 -6.99 -4.72 -35.94
#